data_AF-A0A6I2ZLU2-F1
#
_entry.id   AF-A0A6I2ZLU2-F1
#
_cell.length_a   1.000
_cell.length_b   1.000
_cell.length_c   1.000
_cell.angle_alpha   90.00
_cell.angle_beta   90.00
_cell.angle_gamma   90.00
#
_symmetry.space_group_name_H-M   'P 1'
#
loop_
_entity.id
_entity.type
_entity.pdbx_description
1 polymer ?
#
loop_
_entity_poly.entity_id
_entity_poly.type
_entity_poly.pdbx_seq_one_letter_code
_entity_poly.pdbx_strand_id
1 'polypeptide(L)'
;MAQPIPNPNPILPDDPEYLPIHTRNYEVRAFKVNDNEILLWGAVRDDKPAGMYVLEDSETLTIHHMVVQLRVSYPMMEILDASAELKEFPHKECPGIGIKYKGLIGLSIARGFTHKVRELFGGPRGCTHTTALLQAMGPVAIQCGWSMRVVKMTEAFETGAERPEMTPEQREMGFKSNLNTCHIWDEEGEQVRKIRAGLDIGAPLSVTRRLEKLGRDTGEWGRVRG
;
A
#
# COMPACT_ATOMS: atom_id res chain seq x y z
N MET A 1 14.83 24.50 11.15
CA MET A 1 13.72 23.51 11.15
C MET A 1 14.36 22.14 11.08
N ALA A 2 14.03 21.23 12.00
CA ALA A 2 14.68 19.93 12.08
C ALA A 2 14.39 19.12 10.81
N GLN A 3 15.44 18.63 10.14
CA GLN A 3 15.25 17.65 9.08
C GLN A 3 14.58 16.39 9.67
N PRO A 4 13.67 15.73 8.93
CA PRO A 4 13.15 14.45 9.37
C PRO A 4 14.31 13.48 9.56
N ILE A 5 14.31 12.78 10.70
CA ILE A 5 15.32 11.77 11.06
C ILE A 5 15.44 10.79 9.88
N PRO A 6 16.63 10.57 9.30
CA PRO A 6 16.81 9.59 8.24
C PRO A 6 16.31 8.22 8.73
N ASN A 7 15.62 7.50 7.84
CA ASN A 7 15.12 6.17 8.14
C ASN A 7 16.28 5.28 8.65
N PRO A 8 16.22 4.77 9.89
CA PRO A 8 17.33 4.00 10.49
C PRO A 8 17.54 2.63 9.81
N ASN A 9 16.67 2.24 8.88
CA ASN A 9 16.80 1.04 8.07
C ASN A 9 16.61 1.40 6.58
N PRO A 10 17.68 1.70 5.84
CA PRO A 10 17.56 1.97 4.40
C PRO A 10 17.00 0.74 3.67
N ILE A 11 16.19 0.98 2.64
CA ILE A 11 15.54 -0.10 1.87
C ILE A 11 16.59 -0.93 1.10
N LEU A 12 17.64 -0.26 0.61
CA LEU A 12 18.75 -0.87 -0.13
C LEU A 12 20.08 -0.50 0.55
N PRO A 13 21.07 -1.40 0.53
CA PRO A 13 22.43 -1.06 0.94
C PRO A 13 23.10 -0.15 -0.10
N ASP A 14 24.12 0.60 0.33
CA ASP A 14 25.02 1.31 -0.59
C ASP A 14 25.98 0.33 -1.27
N ASP A 15 26.43 0.68 -2.48
CA ASP A 15 27.44 -0.07 -3.22
C ASP A 15 28.75 0.74 -3.30
N PRO A 16 29.86 0.26 -2.72
CA PRO A 16 31.12 0.99 -2.70
C PRO A 16 31.87 0.97 -4.05
N GLU A 17 31.52 0.08 -4.98
CA GLU A 17 32.21 -0.08 -6.26
C GLU A 17 31.65 0.84 -7.35
N TYR A 18 30.36 1.19 -7.26
CA TYR A 18 29.65 1.92 -8.31
C TYR A 18 29.17 3.30 -7.86
N LEU A 19 29.33 4.28 -8.75
CA LEU A 19 28.81 5.63 -8.53
C LEU A 19 27.27 5.61 -8.61
N PRO A 20 26.53 6.00 -7.56
CA PRO A 20 25.08 6.17 -7.67
C PRO A 20 24.75 7.26 -8.69
N ILE A 21 23.68 7.09 -9.48
CA ILE A 21 23.27 8.07 -10.50
C ILE A 21 21.82 8.54 -10.38
N HIS A 22 21.01 7.80 -9.62
CA HIS A 22 19.60 8.09 -9.41
C HIS A 22 19.04 7.19 -8.31
N THR A 23 18.23 7.77 -7.44
CA THR A 23 17.45 7.01 -6.45
C THR A 23 16.00 7.37 -6.59
N ARG A 24 15.13 6.35 -6.69
CA ARG A 24 13.68 6.53 -6.64
C ARG A 24 13.12 5.83 -5.43
N ASN A 25 12.40 6.58 -4.61
CA ASN A 25 11.69 6.06 -3.45
C ASN A 25 10.17 6.12 -3.69
N TYR A 26 9.49 5.04 -3.36
CA TYR A 26 8.03 5.02 -3.19
C TYR A 26 7.71 4.83 -1.73
N GLU A 27 6.78 5.63 -1.23
CA GLU A 27 6.18 5.42 0.08
C GLU A 27 4.66 5.40 -0.08
N VAL A 28 4.00 4.41 0.49
CA VAL A 28 2.55 4.37 0.56
C VAL A 28 2.15 4.09 2.00
N ARG A 29 1.42 5.03 2.59
CA ARG A 29 0.85 4.90 3.93
C ARG A 29 -0.66 4.71 3.81
N ALA A 30 -1.22 3.94 4.74
CA ALA A 30 -2.65 3.72 4.83
C ALA A 30 -3.12 4.05 6.24
N PHE A 31 -4.29 4.68 6.34
CA PHE A 31 -4.90 5.08 7.60
C PHE A 31 -6.36 4.62 7.62
N LYS A 32 -6.79 3.99 8.73
CA LYS A 32 -8.22 3.77 9.00
C LYS A 32 -8.85 5.13 9.28
N VAL A 33 -9.75 5.59 8.40
CA VAL A 33 -10.53 6.81 8.67
C VAL A 33 -11.71 6.45 9.58
N ASN A 34 -12.41 5.38 9.23
CA ASN A 34 -13.50 4.77 9.98
C ASN A 34 -13.67 3.31 9.50
N ASP A 35 -14.71 2.61 9.95
CA ASP A 35 -14.93 1.20 9.59
C ASP A 35 -15.21 0.95 8.11
N ASN A 36 -15.59 1.99 7.37
CA ASN A 36 -16.01 1.91 5.97
C ASN A 36 -15.06 2.65 5.03
N GLU A 37 -13.91 3.14 5.52
CA GLU A 37 -13.05 4.00 4.71
C GLU A 37 -11.57 3.97 5.11
N ILE A 38 -10.73 3.88 4.08
CA ILE A 38 -9.27 3.91 4.16
C ILE A 38 -8.75 5.15 3.42
N LEU A 39 -7.86 5.90 4.06
CA LEU A 39 -7.06 6.93 3.40
C LEU A 39 -5.72 6.33 2.98
N LEU A 40 -5.41 6.37 1.70
CA LEU A 40 -4.10 6.02 1.16
C LEU A 40 -3.33 7.29 0.81
N TRP A 41 -2.09 7.37 1.26
CA TRP A 41 -1.17 8.45 0.96
C TRP A 41 0.06 7.87 0.27
N GLY A 42 0.14 8.04 -1.05
CA GLY A 42 1.28 7.66 -1.86
C GLY A 42 2.21 8.85 -2.10
N ALA A 43 3.51 8.60 -2.09
CA ALA A 43 4.54 9.54 -2.51
C ALA A 43 5.58 8.84 -3.37
N VAL A 44 6.05 9.53 -4.40
CA VAL A 44 7.23 9.14 -5.18
C VAL A 44 8.21 10.30 -5.14
N ARG A 45 9.48 9.98 -4.88
CA ARG A 45 10.59 10.95 -4.90
C ARG A 45 11.73 10.40 -5.74
N ASP A 46 12.23 11.24 -6.64
CA ASP A 46 13.44 10.98 -7.39
C ASP A 46 14.53 11.96 -7.00
N ASP A 47 15.67 11.41 -6.59
CA ASP A 47 16.83 12.17 -6.17
C ASP A 47 18.01 11.92 -7.12
N LYS A 48 18.81 12.98 -7.30
CA LYS A 48 20.12 12.94 -7.92
C LYS A 48 21.20 13.10 -6.85
N PRO A 49 22.29 12.33 -6.93
CA PRO A 49 23.42 12.48 -6.03
C PRO A 49 23.98 13.91 -6.06
N ALA A 50 24.60 14.30 -4.95
CA ALA A 50 25.31 15.57 -4.83
C ALA A 50 26.35 15.77 -5.93
N GLY A 51 26.50 17.00 -6.40
CA GLY A 51 27.48 17.40 -7.40
C GLY A 51 27.18 16.95 -8.83
N MET A 52 26.14 16.12 -9.05
CA MET A 52 25.88 15.52 -10.37
C MET A 52 25.23 16.49 -11.36
N TYR A 53 24.26 17.30 -10.90
CA TYR A 53 23.50 18.22 -11.74
C TYR A 53 23.98 19.65 -11.59
N VAL A 54 24.52 19.99 -10.42
CA VAL A 54 25.08 21.28 -10.09
C VAL A 54 26.51 21.03 -9.62
N LEU A 55 27.50 21.58 -10.32
CA LEU A 55 28.90 21.45 -9.94
C LEU A 55 29.11 22.00 -8.53
N GLU A 56 29.92 21.30 -7.72
CA GLU A 56 30.29 21.67 -6.34
C GLU A 56 29.13 21.67 -5.31
N ASP A 57 27.92 21.26 -5.70
CA ASP A 57 26.82 21.05 -4.77
C ASP A 57 27.09 19.81 -3.89
N SER A 58 26.97 19.97 -2.57
CA SER A 58 27.19 18.90 -1.60
C SER A 58 25.88 18.21 -1.18
N GLU A 59 24.74 18.73 -1.62
CA GLU A 59 23.42 18.19 -1.29
C GLU A 59 22.84 17.35 -2.43
N THR A 60 22.01 16.37 -2.07
CA THR A 60 21.22 15.61 -3.05
C THR A 60 20.15 16.51 -3.65
N LEU A 61 19.94 16.43 -4.95
CA LEU A 61 18.93 17.23 -5.64
C LEU A 61 17.67 16.39 -5.90
N THR A 62 16.56 16.72 -5.24
CA THR A 62 15.26 16.16 -5.62
C THR A 62 14.82 16.78 -6.95
N ILE A 63 14.55 15.94 -7.95
CA ILE A 63 14.08 16.36 -9.28
C ILE A 63 12.58 16.13 -9.43
N HIS A 64 12.05 15.09 -8.78
CA HIS A 64 10.64 14.79 -8.79
C HIS A 64 10.16 14.51 -7.38
N HIS A 65 9.02 15.08 -7.00
CA HIS A 65 8.34 14.74 -5.77
C HIS A 65 6.84 14.87 -5.99
N MET A 66 6.16 13.72 -6.05
CA MET A 66 4.73 13.66 -6.31
C MET A 66 4.02 12.95 -5.19
N VAL A 67 2.85 13.47 -4.84
CA VAL A 67 2.03 13.01 -3.73
C VAL A 67 0.63 12.74 -4.24
N VAL A 68 0.11 11.55 -3.95
CA VAL A 68 -1.25 11.15 -4.29
C VAL A 68 -1.99 10.78 -3.02
N GLN A 69 -3.19 11.30 -2.84
CA GLN A 69 -4.09 10.87 -1.77
C GLN A 69 -5.34 10.25 -2.38
N LEU A 70 -5.71 9.06 -1.92
CA LEU A 70 -6.94 8.37 -2.31
C LEU A 70 -7.76 8.08 -1.06
N ARG A 71 -9.03 8.47 -1.07
CA ARG A 71 -10.03 7.99 -0.11
C ARG A 71 -10.71 6.80 -0.73
N VAL A 72 -10.72 5.66 -0.04
CA VAL A 72 -11.16 4.38 -0.58
C VAL A 72 -12.21 3.78 0.34
N SER A 73 -13.36 3.41 -0.22
CA SER A 73 -14.41 2.71 0.52
C SER A 73 -13.95 1.32 0.93
N TYR A 74 -14.41 0.87 2.09
CA TYR A 74 -14.17 -0.46 2.61
C TYR A 74 -15.52 -1.11 2.96
N PRO A 75 -15.77 -2.38 2.59
CA PRO A 75 -14.86 -3.32 1.93
C PRO A 75 -14.88 -3.27 0.39
N MET A 76 -15.65 -2.35 -0.22
CA MET A 76 -15.88 -2.34 -1.67
C MET A 76 -14.68 -1.87 -2.51
N MET A 77 -13.70 -1.22 -1.88
CA MET A 77 -12.46 -0.76 -2.53
C MET A 77 -12.71 0.20 -3.70
N GLU A 78 -13.71 1.07 -3.59
CA GLU A 78 -13.99 2.13 -4.57
C GLU A 78 -13.31 3.43 -4.15
N ILE A 79 -12.72 4.15 -5.09
CA ILE A 79 -12.09 5.45 -4.83
C ILE A 79 -13.18 6.53 -4.72
N LEU A 80 -13.38 7.03 -3.50
CA LEU A 80 -14.34 8.06 -3.15
C LEU A 80 -13.83 9.48 -3.44
N ASP A 81 -12.53 9.70 -3.27
CA ASP A 81 -11.86 10.94 -3.62
C ASP A 81 -10.40 10.68 -4.02
N ALA A 82 -9.87 11.54 -4.88
CA ALA A 82 -8.50 11.47 -5.35
C ALA A 82 -7.88 12.86 -5.47
N SER A 83 -6.63 13.03 -5.04
CA SER A 83 -5.84 14.23 -5.32
C SER A 83 -4.41 13.84 -5.69
N ALA A 84 -3.79 14.66 -6.55
CA ALA A 84 -2.40 14.51 -6.92
C ALA A 84 -1.74 15.89 -6.90
N GLU A 85 -0.64 16.00 -6.16
CA GLU A 85 0.17 17.20 -6.01
C GLU A 85 1.57 16.89 -6.54
N LEU A 86 2.11 17.79 -7.37
CA LEU A 86 3.50 17.76 -7.79
C LEU A 86 4.22 18.83 -6.95
N LYS A 87 5.05 18.40 -6.01
CA LYS A 87 5.77 19.26 -5.06
C LYS A 87 7.12 19.71 -5.58
N GLU A 88 7.81 18.85 -6.32
CA GLU A 88 9.06 19.16 -7.01
C GLU A 88 8.99 18.59 -8.42
N PHE A 89 9.38 19.39 -9.41
CA PHE A 89 9.20 19.06 -10.82
C PHE A 89 10.13 19.89 -11.72
N PRO A 90 10.71 19.29 -12.78
CA PRO A 90 11.72 19.96 -13.60
C PRO A 90 11.15 20.96 -14.61
N HIS A 91 9.84 20.94 -14.88
CA HIS A 91 9.20 21.80 -15.88
C HIS A 91 7.97 22.50 -15.31
N LYS A 92 7.82 23.79 -15.61
CA LYS A 92 6.77 24.66 -15.04
C LYS A 92 5.36 24.20 -15.39
N GLU A 93 5.21 23.48 -16.50
CA GLU A 93 3.95 22.99 -17.02
C GLU A 93 3.51 21.67 -16.34
N CYS A 94 4.43 20.96 -15.66
CA CYS A 94 4.15 19.66 -15.06
C CYS A 94 2.93 19.65 -14.12
N PRO A 95 2.73 20.63 -13.20
CA PRO A 95 1.59 20.63 -12.28
C PRO A 95 0.22 20.61 -12.97
N GLY A 96 0.13 21.07 -14.23
CA GLY A 96 -1.12 21.09 -14.99
C GLY A 96 -1.77 19.72 -15.17
N ILE A 97 -1.02 18.63 -15.00
CA ILE A 97 -1.55 17.27 -15.07
C ILE A 97 -2.37 16.86 -13.83
N GLY A 98 -2.18 17.53 -12.68
CA GLY A 98 -2.74 17.14 -11.39
C GLY A 98 -4.26 16.96 -11.40
N ILE A 99 -4.98 17.84 -12.11
CA ILE A 99 -6.45 17.80 -12.19
C ILE A 99 -6.97 16.51 -12.86
N LYS A 100 -6.20 15.91 -13.78
CA LYS A 100 -6.64 14.69 -14.48
C LYS A 100 -6.81 13.51 -13.55
N TYR A 101 -6.10 13.48 -12.42
CA TYR A 101 -6.19 12.39 -11.45
C TYR A 101 -7.53 12.34 -10.70
N LYS A 102 -8.38 13.36 -10.80
CA LYS A 102 -9.79 13.26 -10.40
C LYS A 102 -10.57 12.18 -11.19
N GLY A 103 -10.09 11.79 -12.37
CA GLY A 103 -10.64 10.66 -13.14
C GLY A 103 -10.46 9.29 -12.48
N LEU A 104 -9.78 9.20 -11.33
CA LEU A 104 -9.72 7.99 -10.50
C LEU A 104 -11.00 7.77 -9.67
N ILE A 105 -11.78 8.82 -9.41
CA ILE A 105 -12.99 8.75 -8.57
C ILE A 105 -14.01 7.81 -9.23
N GLY A 106 -14.60 6.92 -8.43
CA GLY A 106 -15.54 5.88 -8.86
C GLY A 106 -14.88 4.62 -9.42
N LEU A 107 -13.55 4.58 -9.58
CA LEU A 107 -12.85 3.36 -9.95
C LEU A 107 -12.65 2.46 -8.73
N SER A 108 -12.66 1.15 -8.95
CA SER A 108 -12.17 0.21 -7.93
C SER A 108 -10.65 0.17 -7.93
N ILE A 109 -10.03 0.29 -6.74
CA ILE A 109 -8.57 0.12 -6.53
C ILE A 109 -8.17 -1.36 -6.42
N ALA A 110 -9.12 -2.29 -6.56
CA ALA A 110 -8.89 -3.72 -6.57
C ALA A 110 -8.58 -4.26 -7.98
N ARG A 111 -9.17 -5.40 -8.35
CA ARG A 111 -8.92 -6.10 -9.61
C ARG A 111 -9.18 -5.16 -10.81
N GLY A 112 -8.21 -5.09 -11.72
CA GLY A 112 -8.30 -4.27 -12.94
C GLY A 112 -7.78 -2.83 -12.79
N PHE A 113 -7.44 -2.39 -11.57
CA PHE A 113 -6.98 -1.02 -11.32
C PHE A 113 -5.75 -0.63 -12.16
N THR A 114 -4.71 -1.47 -12.19
CA THR A 114 -3.49 -1.22 -12.98
C THR A 114 -3.78 -1.01 -14.46
N HIS A 115 -4.72 -1.77 -15.04
CA HIS A 115 -5.11 -1.60 -16.44
C HIS A 115 -5.81 -0.26 -16.65
N LYS A 116 -6.75 0.11 -15.78
CA LYS A 116 -7.45 1.39 -15.84
C LYS A 116 -6.52 2.59 -15.64
N VAL A 117 -5.55 2.49 -14.75
CA VAL A 117 -4.51 3.51 -14.56
C VAL A 117 -3.71 3.73 -15.85
N ARG A 118 -3.33 2.66 -16.55
CA ARG A 118 -2.60 2.77 -17.84
C ARG A 118 -3.47 3.32 -18.96
N GLU A 119 -4.75 2.94 -19.00
CA GLU A 119 -5.73 3.45 -19.95
C GLU A 119 -5.88 4.97 -19.79
N LEU A 120 -6.11 5.44 -18.57
CA LEU A 120 -6.34 6.87 -18.27
C LEU A 120 -5.06 7.72 -18.35
N PHE A 121 -3.95 7.22 -17.81
CA PHE A 121 -2.75 8.03 -17.52
C PHE A 121 -1.48 7.52 -18.21
N GLY A 122 -1.61 6.63 -19.19
CA GLY A 122 -0.50 6.14 -20.00
C GLY A 122 0.03 7.18 -20.99
N GLY A 123 1.35 7.23 -21.14
CA GLY A 123 2.03 8.13 -22.08
C GLY A 123 1.73 9.60 -21.79
N PRO A 124 1.38 10.42 -22.81
CA PRO A 124 1.19 11.87 -22.64
C PRO A 124 -0.07 12.25 -21.83
N ARG A 125 -0.88 11.26 -21.42
CA ARG A 125 -2.11 11.51 -20.64
C ARG A 125 -1.86 11.64 -19.14
N GLY A 126 -0.67 11.29 -18.65
CA GLY A 126 -0.31 11.37 -17.24
C GLY A 126 1.18 11.66 -17.01
N CYS A 127 1.58 11.75 -15.74
CA CYS A 127 2.98 11.77 -15.35
C CYS A 127 3.45 10.33 -15.12
N THR A 128 4.54 9.91 -15.76
CA THR A 128 5.11 8.56 -15.63
C THR A 128 5.29 8.15 -14.16
N HIS A 129 5.77 9.06 -13.32
CA HIS A 129 6.01 8.83 -11.91
C HIS A 129 4.71 8.56 -11.12
N THR A 130 3.70 9.41 -11.29
CA THR A 130 2.41 9.25 -10.60
C THR A 130 1.67 8.01 -11.14
N THR A 131 1.77 7.72 -12.43
CA THR A 131 1.20 6.50 -13.04
C THR A 131 1.85 5.23 -12.48
N ALA A 132 3.17 5.25 -12.22
CA ALA A 132 3.86 4.15 -11.56
C ALA A 132 3.52 4.06 -10.06
N LEU A 133 3.46 5.20 -9.37
CA LEU A 133 3.04 5.29 -7.96
C LEU A 133 1.64 4.69 -7.75
N LEU A 134 0.67 5.03 -8.61
CA LEU A 134 -0.69 4.46 -8.53
C LEU A 134 -0.66 2.92 -8.64
N GLN A 135 0.15 2.37 -9.53
CA GLN A 135 0.31 0.92 -9.64
C GLN A 135 0.91 0.30 -8.37
N ALA A 136 1.81 1.01 -7.68
CA ALA A 136 2.35 0.59 -6.38
C ALA A 136 1.35 0.74 -5.23
N MET A 137 0.42 1.71 -5.30
CA MET A 137 -0.60 1.92 -4.27
C MET A 137 -1.69 0.83 -4.26
N GLY A 138 -2.02 0.24 -5.42
CA GLY A 138 -3.06 -0.78 -5.54
C GLY A 138 -2.89 -1.97 -4.59
N PRO A 139 -1.76 -2.69 -4.65
CA PRO A 139 -1.49 -3.81 -3.73
C PRO A 139 -1.53 -3.43 -2.25
N VAL A 140 -1.08 -2.23 -1.89
CA VAL A 140 -1.12 -1.73 -0.50
C VAL A 140 -2.56 -1.62 -0.02
N ALA A 141 -3.44 -1.03 -0.83
CA ALA A 141 -4.88 -0.93 -0.51
C ALA A 141 -5.48 -2.30 -0.18
N ILE A 142 -5.21 -3.30 -1.02
CA ILE A 142 -5.72 -4.67 -0.87
C ILE A 142 -5.20 -5.32 0.41
N GLN A 143 -3.90 -5.19 0.69
CA GLN A 143 -3.29 -5.75 1.89
C GLN A 143 -3.82 -5.10 3.17
N CYS A 144 -4.13 -3.80 3.15
CA CYS A 144 -4.75 -3.11 4.28
C CYS A 144 -6.13 -3.67 4.65
N GLY A 145 -6.80 -4.40 3.75
CA GLY A 145 -8.03 -5.11 4.09
C GLY A 145 -7.85 -6.12 5.23
N TRP A 146 -6.66 -6.74 5.34
CA TRP A 146 -6.31 -7.60 6.48
C TRP A 146 -6.13 -6.77 7.76
N SER A 147 -5.42 -5.64 7.68
CA SER A 147 -5.23 -4.74 8.82
C SER A 147 -6.56 -4.23 9.38
N MET A 148 -7.51 -3.86 8.52
CA MET A 148 -8.86 -3.46 8.93
C MET A 148 -9.58 -4.57 9.71
N ARG A 149 -9.47 -5.83 9.28
CA ARG A 149 -10.03 -6.98 10.00
C ARG A 149 -9.33 -7.20 11.34
N VAL A 150 -8.00 -7.12 11.38
CA VAL A 150 -7.23 -7.28 12.62
C VAL A 150 -7.61 -6.21 13.65
N VAL A 151 -7.80 -4.96 13.22
CA VAL A 151 -8.30 -3.89 14.09
C VAL A 151 -9.68 -4.26 14.64
N LYS A 152 -10.64 -4.61 13.76
CA LYS A 152 -12.00 -5.00 14.17
C LYS A 152 -12.02 -6.19 15.14
N MET A 153 -11.18 -7.19 14.92
CA MET A 153 -11.07 -8.36 15.81
C MET A 153 -10.47 -7.99 17.17
N THR A 154 -9.54 -7.04 17.21
CA THR A 154 -8.95 -6.54 18.45
C THR A 154 -10.01 -5.75 19.25
N GLU A 155 -10.75 -4.86 18.59
CA GLU A 155 -11.86 -4.10 19.21
C GLU A 155 -12.95 -5.05 19.78
N ALA A 156 -13.30 -6.11 19.04
CA ALA A 156 -14.25 -7.13 19.51
C ALA A 156 -13.74 -7.91 20.74
N PHE A 157 -12.46 -8.29 20.73
CA PHE A 157 -11.83 -8.99 21.85
C PHE A 157 -11.81 -8.13 23.12
N GLU A 158 -11.45 -6.85 23.00
CA GLU A 158 -11.39 -5.90 24.12
C GLU A 158 -12.77 -5.64 24.74
N THR A 159 -13.83 -5.68 23.94
CA THR A 159 -15.21 -5.49 24.40
C THR A 159 -15.88 -6.78 24.88
N GLY A 160 -15.20 -7.93 24.79
CA GLY A 160 -15.76 -9.23 25.13
C GLY A 160 -16.89 -9.67 24.19
N ALA A 161 -16.98 -9.10 23.00
CA ALA A 161 -17.98 -9.47 22.02
C ALA A 161 -17.75 -10.91 21.54
N GLU A 162 -18.82 -11.72 21.49
CA GLU A 162 -18.75 -13.05 20.92
C GLU A 162 -18.36 -12.97 19.44
N ARG A 163 -17.48 -13.87 18.99
CA ARG A 163 -17.19 -14.03 17.57
C ARG A 163 -18.34 -14.79 16.91
N PRO A 164 -19.13 -14.16 16.04
CA PRO A 164 -20.17 -14.90 15.34
C PRO A 164 -19.51 -15.93 14.42
N GLU A 165 -20.04 -17.15 14.39
CA GLU A 165 -19.66 -18.12 13.37
C GLU A 165 -19.96 -17.52 11.99
N MET A 166 -18.93 -17.42 11.15
CA MET A 166 -19.11 -16.96 9.78
C MET A 166 -19.74 -18.08 8.95
N THR A 167 -20.82 -17.75 8.25
CA THR A 167 -21.37 -18.58 7.16
C THR A 167 -20.31 -18.79 6.06
N PRO A 168 -20.41 -19.85 5.24
CA PRO A 168 -19.54 -20.04 4.07
C PRO A 168 -19.49 -18.81 3.16
N GLU A 169 -20.63 -18.15 2.96
CA GLU A 169 -20.74 -16.93 2.15
C GLU A 169 -19.98 -15.75 2.78
N GLN A 170 -20.09 -15.58 4.10
CA GLN A 170 -19.32 -14.55 4.82
C GLN A 170 -17.83 -14.82 4.78
N ARG A 171 -17.39 -16.09 4.88
CA ARG A 171 -15.98 -16.46 4.72
C ARG A 171 -15.48 -16.11 3.32
N GLU A 172 -16.19 -16.51 2.27
CA GLU A 172 -15.83 -16.21 0.87
C GLU A 172 -15.71 -14.69 0.65
N MET A 173 -16.72 -13.92 1.08
CA MET A 173 -16.69 -12.45 1.01
C MET A 173 -15.54 -11.85 1.83
N GLY A 174 -15.20 -12.51 2.93
CA GLY A 174 -14.08 -12.20 3.82
C GLY A 174 -12.70 -12.45 3.21
N PHE A 175 -12.52 -12.92 1.98
CA PHE A 175 -11.20 -12.88 1.32
C PHE A 175 -11.28 -12.63 -0.18
N LYS A 176 -12.47 -12.42 -0.73
CA LYS A 176 -12.72 -12.19 -2.16
C LYS A 176 -11.83 -11.10 -2.77
N SER A 177 -11.53 -10.03 -2.04
CA SER A 177 -10.64 -8.95 -2.49
C SER A 177 -9.19 -9.39 -2.68
N ASN A 178 -8.76 -10.48 -2.03
CA ASN A 178 -7.41 -11.01 -2.12
C ASN A 178 -7.25 -12.02 -3.28
N LEU A 179 -8.34 -12.57 -3.82
CA LEU A 179 -8.28 -13.59 -4.86
C LEU A 179 -7.54 -13.12 -6.11
N ASN A 180 -6.55 -13.92 -6.52
CA ASN A 180 -5.64 -13.71 -7.65
C ASN A 180 -4.80 -12.42 -7.53
N THR A 181 -4.51 -11.98 -6.30
CA THR A 181 -3.66 -10.79 -6.06
C THR A 181 -2.18 -11.14 -5.87
N CYS A 182 -1.87 -12.38 -5.47
CA CYS A 182 -0.53 -12.94 -5.48
C CYS A 182 -0.57 -14.47 -5.46
N HIS A 183 0.60 -15.10 -5.52
CA HIS A 183 0.75 -16.56 -5.61
C HIS A 183 -0.01 -17.34 -4.53
N ILE A 184 -0.01 -16.87 -3.27
CA ILE A 184 -0.70 -17.59 -2.18
C ILE A 184 -2.23 -17.44 -2.25
N TRP A 185 -2.72 -16.38 -2.91
CA TRP A 185 -4.14 -16.08 -3.07
C TRP A 185 -4.69 -16.51 -4.44
N ASP A 186 -4.02 -17.43 -5.12
CA ASP A 186 -4.60 -18.14 -6.27
C ASP A 186 -5.95 -18.74 -5.86
N GLU A 187 -7.00 -18.47 -6.64
CA GLU A 187 -8.37 -18.93 -6.36
C GLU A 187 -8.50 -20.46 -6.31
N GLU A 188 -7.62 -21.17 -7.01
CA GLU A 188 -7.52 -22.63 -6.99
C GLU A 188 -6.38 -23.14 -6.08
N GLY A 189 -5.70 -22.22 -5.40
CA GLY A 189 -4.57 -22.48 -4.53
C GLY A 189 -4.94 -23.10 -3.19
N GLU A 190 -3.95 -23.72 -2.55
CA GLU A 190 -4.13 -24.46 -1.30
C GLU A 190 -4.67 -23.60 -0.15
N GLN A 191 -4.22 -22.35 -0.03
CA GLN A 191 -4.69 -21.45 1.01
C GLN A 191 -6.19 -21.15 0.86
N VAL A 192 -6.65 -20.88 -0.36
CA VAL A 192 -8.07 -20.61 -0.63
C VAL A 192 -8.92 -21.85 -0.37
N ARG A 193 -8.45 -23.05 -0.75
CA ARG A 193 -9.12 -24.31 -0.45
C ARG A 193 -9.31 -24.54 1.06
N LYS A 194 -8.27 -24.26 1.86
CA LYS A 194 -8.34 -24.36 3.33
C LYS A 194 -9.41 -23.44 3.90
N ILE A 195 -9.43 -22.16 3.51
CA ILE A 195 -10.43 -21.20 4.01
C ILE A 195 -11.85 -21.61 3.62
N ARG A 196 -12.07 -22.06 2.38
CA ARG A 196 -13.37 -22.57 1.91
C ARG A 196 -13.84 -23.79 2.71
N ALA A 197 -12.92 -24.67 3.07
CA ALA A 197 -13.17 -25.82 3.95
C ALA A 197 -13.36 -25.44 5.43
N GLY A 198 -13.28 -24.14 5.80
CA GLY A 198 -13.40 -23.68 7.18
C GLY A 198 -12.16 -23.94 8.03
N LEU A 199 -11.02 -24.25 7.41
CA LEU A 199 -9.75 -24.47 8.12
C LEU A 199 -9.04 -23.14 8.37
N ASP A 200 -8.40 -23.04 9.54
CA ASP A 200 -7.53 -21.92 9.88
C ASP A 200 -6.24 -21.97 9.02
N ILE A 201 -5.85 -20.80 8.51
CA ILE A 201 -4.62 -20.60 7.74
C ILE A 201 -3.44 -20.18 8.61
N GLY A 202 -3.68 -19.96 9.91
CA GLY A 202 -2.68 -19.65 10.92
C GLY A 202 -2.15 -18.21 10.85
N ALA A 203 -1.27 -17.89 11.80
CA ALA A 203 -0.61 -16.60 11.86
C ALA A 203 0.40 -16.41 10.70
N PRO A 204 0.60 -15.18 10.21
CA PRO A 204 1.74 -14.89 9.33
C PRO A 204 3.06 -15.30 10.01
N LEU A 205 3.98 -15.90 9.25
CA LEU A 205 5.26 -16.40 9.81
C LEU A 205 6.05 -15.32 10.56
N SER A 206 5.99 -14.07 10.11
CA SER A 206 6.64 -12.93 10.79
C SER A 206 6.06 -12.67 12.18
N VAL A 207 4.75 -12.90 12.36
CA VAL A 207 4.08 -12.83 13.66
C VAL A 207 4.51 -14.01 14.52
N THR A 208 4.51 -15.23 14.00
CA THR A 208 4.95 -16.43 14.74
C THR A 208 6.37 -16.26 15.27
N ARG A 209 7.33 -15.88 14.41
CA ARG A 209 8.72 -15.60 14.80
C ARG A 209 8.83 -14.48 15.83
N ARG A 210 7.96 -13.46 15.75
CA ARG A 210 7.94 -12.37 16.72
C ARG A 210 7.42 -12.84 18.08
N LEU A 211 6.38 -13.67 18.12
CA LEU A 211 5.87 -14.25 19.37
C LEU A 211 6.92 -15.12 20.04
N GLU A 212 7.61 -15.98 19.27
CA GLU A 212 8.73 -16.81 19.75
C GLU A 212 9.85 -15.95 20.34
N LYS A 213 10.29 -14.90 19.63
CA LYS A 213 11.32 -13.98 20.13
C LYS A 213 10.91 -13.25 21.42
N LEU A 214 9.61 -13.02 21.61
CA LEU A 214 9.05 -12.42 22.82
C LEU A 214 8.79 -13.45 23.94
N GLY A 215 9.04 -14.74 23.72
CA GLY A 215 8.71 -15.80 24.68
C GLY A 215 7.20 -16.00 24.88
N ARG A 216 6.37 -15.63 23.89
CA ARG A 216 4.91 -15.73 23.94
C ARG A 216 4.40 -16.97 23.21
N ASP A 217 3.23 -17.46 23.64
CA ASP A 217 2.55 -18.57 22.97
C ASP A 217 2.15 -18.19 21.53
N THR A 218 2.57 -18.99 20.56
CA THR A 218 2.27 -18.78 19.13
C THR A 218 0.78 -18.97 18.83
N GLY A 219 0.06 -19.74 19.65
CA GLY A 219 -1.40 -19.89 19.58
C GLY A 219 -2.18 -18.63 19.99
N GLU A 220 -1.51 -17.63 20.56
CA GLU A 220 -2.13 -16.35 20.93
C GLU A 220 -2.79 -15.67 19.73
N TRP A 221 -2.17 -15.74 18.55
CA TRP A 221 -2.73 -15.13 17.34
C TRP A 221 -4.14 -15.67 17.04
N GLY A 222 -4.35 -16.99 17.03
CA GLY A 222 -5.66 -17.58 16.77
C GLY A 222 -6.69 -17.19 17.83
N ARG A 223 -6.27 -17.13 19.10
CA ARG A 223 -7.17 -16.73 20.20
C ARG A 223 -7.63 -15.28 20.10
N VAL A 224 -6.78 -14.36 19.62
CA VAL A 224 -7.10 -12.92 19.55
C VAL A 224 -7.61 -12.50 18.17
N ARG A 225 -7.20 -13.20 17.10
CA ARG A 225 -7.33 -12.76 15.70
C ARG A 225 -7.63 -13.88 14.69
N GLY A 226 -7.91 -15.11 15.15
CA GLY A 226 -8.33 -16.25 14.32
C GLY A 226 -9.84 -16.29 14.06
#